data_AF-A0A2H6H6Y3-F1
#
_entry.id   AF-A0A2H6H6Y3-F1
#
_cell.length_a   1.000
_cell.length_b   1.000
_cell.length_c   1.000
_cell.angle_alpha   90.00
_cell.angle_beta   90.00
_cell.angle_gamma   90.00
#
_symmetry.space_group_name_H-M   'P 1'
#
loop_
_entity.id
_entity.type
_entity.pdbx_description
1 polymer ?
#
loop_
_entity_poly.entity_id
_entity_poly.type
_entity_poly.pdbx_seq_one_letter_code
_entity_poly.pdbx_strand_id
1 'polypeptide(L)'
;MRRVMVVVLALVGASCVTGPTVLSATTTMVSRSVPPSAPPEPTSSTPLQPTPTSVPDDRHVTVYFLLDDVGEVNRPGPSLVPVDRIASDDGLASALDVLLEGPMGEEREAVPAMSSAVPTGTELLGVSVVDGVATVDLSAGFGLGGGSFSVMGRLAQVVFTATRYGDVDSVTFRLDGEPVTTFSGEGLDLEGAQTRADYLDFVPTIFVDHPTYGGVLGNPAHLEGMAAVFEATFQAAITDADGLIIVEPPHLMTTSGVGWGTFDAAIPYDVDKAQWGSLIVWEDSARDGSQIDVR
;
A
#
# COMPACT_ATOMS: atom_id res chain seq x y z
N MET A 1 8.65 -13.37 21.35
CA MET A 1 8.85 -12.38 20.27
C MET A 1 7.52 -11.67 20.09
N ARG A 2 7.42 -10.40 20.49
CA ARG A 2 6.21 -9.61 20.26
C ARG A 2 6.23 -9.22 18.78
N ARG A 3 5.16 -9.53 18.04
CA ARG A 3 4.94 -8.98 16.71
C ARG A 3 4.70 -7.49 16.90
N VAL A 4 5.56 -6.65 16.33
CA VAL A 4 5.43 -5.19 16.41
C VAL A 4 5.25 -4.67 14.99
N MET A 5 4.43 -3.65 14.86
CA MET A 5 3.75 -3.22 13.64
C MET A 5 4.08 -1.76 13.38
N VAL A 6 4.62 -1.48 12.20
CA VAL A 6 4.82 -0.11 11.69
C VAL A 6 3.72 0.18 10.69
N VAL A 7 3.03 1.32 10.81
CA VAL A 7 2.02 1.74 9.82
C VAL A 7 2.67 2.77 8.90
N VAL A 8 2.65 2.53 7.59
CA VAL A 8 3.46 3.26 6.60
C VAL A 8 2.76 4.53 6.11
N LEU A 9 3.46 5.66 6.24
CA LEU A 9 3.14 6.94 5.59
C LEU A 9 4.15 7.21 4.47
N ALA A 10 3.68 7.54 3.26
CA ALA A 10 4.57 8.08 2.22
C ALA A 10 5.01 9.49 2.61
N LEU A 11 6.31 9.71 2.73
CA LEU A 11 6.89 10.99 3.13
C LEU A 11 7.96 11.36 2.10
N VAL A 12 7.63 12.31 1.23
CA VAL A 12 8.64 12.98 0.41
C VAL A 12 9.14 14.19 1.20
N GLY A 13 10.27 14.05 1.88
CA GLY A 13 10.79 15.11 2.75
C GLY A 13 12.30 15.05 3.00
N ALA A 14 13.03 15.98 2.40
CA ALA A 14 14.40 16.31 2.76
C ALA A 14 14.43 17.21 4.01
N SER A 15 15.18 16.83 5.06
CA SER A 15 16.14 17.72 5.73
C SER A 15 16.77 17.12 7.00
N CYS A 16 18.05 17.44 7.13
CA CYS A 16 18.94 17.24 8.27
C CYS A 16 18.52 18.08 9.49
N VAL A 17 18.70 17.57 10.71
CA VAL A 17 19.37 18.33 11.80
C VAL A 17 19.67 17.47 13.04
N THR A 18 20.82 17.82 13.61
CA THR A 18 21.53 17.44 14.83
C THR A 18 20.74 17.36 16.14
N GLY A 19 21.15 16.41 17.00
CA GLY A 19 20.60 16.15 18.35
C GLY A 19 20.78 17.23 19.41
N PRO A 20 20.42 16.97 20.68
CA PRO A 20 21.46 16.55 21.64
C PRO A 20 21.04 15.59 22.78
N THR A 21 22.08 15.13 23.46
CA THR A 21 22.24 14.37 24.71
C THR A 21 21.30 14.73 25.87
N VAL A 22 20.81 13.73 26.60
CA VAL A 22 20.37 13.89 28.01
C VAL A 22 20.75 12.68 28.89
N LEU A 23 21.09 12.99 30.14
CA LEU A 23 21.79 12.19 31.14
C LEU A 23 21.01 11.01 31.74
N SER A 24 21.78 9.99 32.13
CA SER A 24 21.40 8.90 33.04
C SER A 24 21.00 9.37 34.43
N ALA A 25 19.98 8.74 35.00
CA ALA A 25 19.75 8.69 36.44
C ALA A 25 19.37 7.27 36.88
N THR A 26 20.30 6.60 37.57
CA THR A 26 20.09 5.37 38.33
C THR A 26 19.36 5.72 39.63
N THR A 27 18.33 4.96 40.02
CA THR A 27 17.93 4.88 41.43
C THR A 27 17.44 3.47 41.78
N THR A 28 18.01 3.03 42.89
CA THR A 28 18.06 1.72 43.53
C THR A 28 16.71 1.22 44.05
N MET A 29 16.52 -0.10 43.96
CA MET A 29 15.42 -0.87 44.54
C MET A 29 15.38 -0.77 46.07
N VAL A 30 14.18 -0.65 46.64
CA VAL A 30 13.93 -0.90 48.06
C VAL A 30 12.96 -2.07 48.18
N SER A 31 13.50 -3.19 48.64
CA SER A 31 12.77 -4.39 49.05
C SER A 31 12.22 -4.19 50.46
N ARG A 32 10.92 -4.45 50.67
CA ARG A 32 10.34 -4.59 52.02
C ARG A 32 9.53 -5.89 52.10
N SER A 33 9.93 -6.69 53.08
CA SER A 33 9.41 -7.99 53.45
C SER A 33 8.07 -7.90 54.19
N VAL A 34 7.22 -8.91 53.96
CA VAL A 34 5.90 -9.13 54.56
C VAL A 34 6.02 -10.20 55.67
N PRO A 35 5.30 -10.09 56.81
CA PRO A 35 5.17 -11.16 57.80
C PRO A 35 3.95 -12.10 57.50
N PRO A 36 3.96 -13.36 57.96
CA PRO A 36 3.02 -14.39 57.50
C PRO A 36 1.68 -14.36 58.24
N SER A 37 0.58 -14.68 57.54
CA SER A 37 -0.73 -14.97 58.13
C SER A 37 -1.28 -16.29 57.62
N ALA A 38 -1.95 -17.02 58.51
CA ALA A 38 -2.36 -18.42 58.38
C ALA A 38 -3.52 -18.65 57.38
N PRO A 39 -3.62 -19.86 56.79
CA PRO A 39 -4.53 -20.17 55.67
C PRO A 39 -6.01 -20.35 56.05
N PRO A 40 -6.96 -19.89 55.21
CA PRO A 40 -8.33 -20.38 55.16
C PRO A 40 -8.56 -21.41 54.05
N GLU A 41 -9.54 -22.28 54.28
CA GLU A 41 -9.93 -23.48 53.52
C GLU A 41 -10.42 -23.21 52.08
N PRO A 42 -10.32 -24.18 51.14
CA PRO A 42 -10.70 -23.97 49.74
C PRO A 42 -12.22 -24.03 49.54
N THR A 43 -12.86 -22.86 49.41
CA THR A 43 -14.13 -22.74 48.68
C THR A 43 -13.86 -22.60 47.19
N SER A 44 -14.21 -23.63 46.42
CA SER A 44 -14.17 -23.61 44.95
C SER A 44 -15.23 -22.67 44.39
N SER A 45 -14.85 -21.41 44.16
CA SER A 45 -15.58 -20.50 43.26
C SER A 45 -14.89 -20.51 41.90
N THR A 46 -15.51 -21.14 40.89
CA THR A 46 -15.09 -21.00 39.49
C THR A 46 -15.16 -19.53 39.09
N PRO A 47 -14.04 -18.88 38.69
CA PRO A 47 -14.11 -17.54 38.13
C PRO A 47 -14.88 -17.60 36.82
N LEU A 48 -15.88 -16.72 36.65
CA LEU A 48 -16.47 -16.47 35.33
C LEU A 48 -15.35 -16.01 34.41
N GLN A 49 -14.91 -16.93 33.54
CA GLN A 49 -13.94 -16.62 32.51
C GLN A 49 -14.64 -15.63 31.55
N PRO A 50 -14.10 -14.42 31.34
CA PRO A 50 -14.66 -13.54 30.32
C PRO A 50 -14.52 -14.28 28.99
N THR A 51 -15.66 -14.55 28.35
CA THR A 51 -15.69 -14.96 26.94
C THR A 51 -14.84 -13.94 26.19
N PRO A 52 -13.81 -14.36 25.42
CA PRO A 52 -13.14 -13.41 24.55
C PRO A 52 -14.19 -12.85 23.62
N THR A 53 -14.49 -11.56 23.76
CA THR A 53 -15.16 -10.79 22.72
C THR A 53 -14.27 -10.96 21.49
N SER A 54 -14.70 -11.78 20.53
CA SER A 54 -14.11 -11.78 19.20
C SER A 54 -14.29 -10.36 18.68
N VAL A 55 -13.18 -9.63 18.60
CA VAL A 55 -13.09 -8.43 17.75
C VAL A 55 -13.58 -8.87 16.37
N PRO A 56 -14.50 -8.13 15.72
CA PRO A 56 -14.85 -8.43 14.33
C PRO A 56 -13.56 -8.60 13.53
N ASP A 57 -13.48 -9.68 12.76
CA ASP A 57 -12.38 -9.88 11.84
C ASP A 57 -12.62 -8.90 10.69
N ASP A 58 -12.07 -7.68 10.81
CA ASP A 58 -12.18 -6.66 9.77
C ASP A 58 -11.64 -7.28 8.48
N ARG A 59 -12.46 -7.31 7.43
CA ARG A 59 -12.05 -7.82 6.12
C ARG A 59 -11.43 -6.68 5.35
N HIS A 60 -10.24 -6.93 4.80
CA HIS A 60 -9.46 -5.92 4.11
C HIS A 60 -9.35 -6.22 2.63
N VAL A 61 -9.37 -5.17 1.82
CA VAL A 61 -9.14 -5.19 0.37
C VAL A 61 -8.08 -4.15 0.02
N THR A 62 -7.31 -4.41 -1.04
CA THR A 62 -6.35 -3.45 -1.59
C THR A 62 -6.93 -2.79 -2.83
N VAL A 63 -6.95 -1.46 -2.85
CA VAL A 63 -7.39 -0.65 -3.99
C VAL A 63 -6.28 0.29 -4.43
N TYR A 64 -6.30 0.73 -5.68
CA TYR A 64 -5.30 1.66 -6.21
C TYR A 64 -5.90 3.03 -6.51
N PHE A 65 -5.37 4.05 -5.83
CA PHE A 65 -5.68 5.44 -6.09
C PHE A 65 -4.52 6.14 -6.79
N LEU A 66 -4.77 7.36 -7.26
CA LEU A 66 -3.74 8.23 -7.80
C LEU A 66 -3.20 9.09 -6.66
N LEU A 67 -1.89 9.04 -6.42
CA LEU A 67 -1.19 9.99 -5.60
C LEU A 67 -0.87 11.22 -6.46
N ASP A 68 -1.33 12.40 -6.06
CA ASP A 68 -1.17 13.69 -6.77
C ASP A 68 0.26 14.25 -6.64
N ASP A 69 1.25 13.37 -6.75
CA ASP A 69 2.65 13.72 -6.84
C ASP A 69 2.98 14.38 -8.19
N VAL A 70 4.13 15.05 -8.23
CA VAL A 70 4.68 15.61 -9.47
C VAL A 70 5.36 14.55 -10.34
N GLY A 71 5.50 13.33 -9.83
CA GLY A 71 6.29 12.25 -10.40
C GLY A 71 7.80 12.54 -10.45
N GLU A 72 8.45 11.84 -11.36
CA GLU A 72 9.88 11.89 -11.60
C GLU A 72 10.15 12.56 -12.95
N VAL A 73 11.40 12.97 -13.19
CA VAL A 73 11.77 13.76 -14.39
C VAL A 73 11.32 13.09 -15.70
N ASN A 74 11.38 11.76 -15.76
CA ASN A 74 11.02 11.00 -16.97
C ASN A 74 9.66 10.29 -16.84
N ARG A 75 8.94 10.52 -15.74
CA ARG A 75 7.72 9.80 -15.37
C ARG A 75 6.86 10.72 -14.51
N PRO A 76 6.24 11.74 -15.12
CA PRO A 76 5.46 12.73 -14.39
C PRO A 76 4.21 12.09 -13.77
N GLY A 77 3.83 12.57 -12.60
CA GLY A 77 2.65 12.11 -11.89
C GLY A 77 1.34 12.64 -12.49
N PRO A 78 0.20 12.28 -11.89
CA PRO A 78 0.06 11.46 -10.69
C PRO A 78 0.39 9.98 -10.91
N SER A 79 0.82 9.28 -9.85
CA SER A 79 1.17 7.85 -9.90
C SER A 79 0.26 6.99 -9.01
N LEU A 80 0.14 5.70 -9.31
CA LEU A 80 -0.68 4.76 -8.54
C LEU A 80 -0.05 4.47 -7.18
N VAL A 81 -0.91 4.35 -6.17
CA VAL A 81 -0.54 3.93 -4.83
C VAL A 81 -1.53 2.87 -4.32
N PRO A 82 -1.05 1.71 -3.83
CA PRO A 82 -1.93 0.73 -3.20
C PRO A 82 -2.37 1.21 -1.82
N VAL A 83 -3.66 1.08 -1.52
CA VAL A 83 -4.27 1.48 -0.25
C VAL A 83 -5.07 0.32 0.31
N ASP A 84 -4.90 0.05 1.60
CA ASP A 84 -5.65 -0.97 2.31
C ASP A 84 -6.94 -0.40 2.91
N ARG A 85 -8.06 -1.09 2.72
CA ARG A 85 -9.39 -0.63 3.10
C ARG A 85 -10.18 -1.74 3.77
N ILE A 86 -10.90 -1.38 4.82
CA ILE A 86 -11.93 -2.25 5.39
C ILE A 86 -13.10 -2.32 4.43
N ALA A 87 -13.59 -3.53 4.19
CA ALA A 87 -14.70 -3.82 3.29
C ALA A 87 -15.62 -4.90 3.87
N SER A 88 -16.75 -5.15 3.20
CA SER A 88 -17.73 -6.16 3.63
C SER A 88 -17.21 -7.59 3.54
N ASP A 89 -16.38 -7.85 2.53
CA ASP A 89 -15.64 -9.09 2.33
C ASP A 89 -14.30 -8.78 1.65
N ASP A 90 -13.46 -9.80 1.52
CA ASP A 90 -12.14 -9.69 0.90
C ASP A 90 -12.16 -9.94 -0.61
N GLY A 91 -13.33 -10.03 -1.26
CA GLY A 91 -13.49 -10.42 -2.67
C GLY A 91 -13.34 -9.28 -3.68
N LEU A 92 -13.09 -9.66 -4.94
CA LEU A 92 -12.86 -8.72 -6.05
C LEU A 92 -14.00 -7.71 -6.26
N ALA A 93 -15.26 -8.16 -6.16
CA ALA A 93 -16.42 -7.26 -6.29
C ALA A 93 -16.37 -6.16 -5.22
N SER A 94 -16.10 -6.54 -3.97
CA SER A 94 -16.01 -5.61 -2.86
C SER A 94 -14.83 -4.64 -3.01
N ALA A 95 -13.68 -5.09 -3.52
CA ALA A 95 -12.55 -4.21 -3.81
C ALA A 95 -12.86 -3.19 -4.91
N LEU A 96 -13.56 -3.62 -5.96
CA LEU A 96 -13.99 -2.72 -7.03
C LEU A 96 -15.01 -1.70 -6.52
N ASP A 97 -16.00 -2.11 -5.72
CA ASP A 97 -16.94 -1.16 -5.11
C ASP A 97 -16.22 -0.11 -4.25
N VAL A 98 -15.26 -0.53 -3.41
CA VAL A 98 -14.43 0.39 -2.60
C VAL A 98 -13.60 1.33 -3.49
N LEU A 99 -13.06 0.84 -4.61
CA LEU A 99 -12.35 1.69 -5.57
C LEU A 99 -13.27 2.77 -6.17
N LEU A 100 -14.52 2.41 -6.50
CA LEU A 100 -15.50 3.31 -7.10
C LEU A 100 -15.99 4.40 -6.12
N GLU A 101 -15.97 4.13 -4.81
CA GLU A 101 -16.20 5.15 -3.77
C GLU A 101 -15.11 6.24 -3.76
N GLY A 102 -13.89 5.87 -4.17
CA GLY A 102 -12.73 6.75 -4.24
C GLY A 102 -12.00 6.97 -2.90
N PRO A 103 -10.94 7.80 -2.91
CA PRO A 103 -10.19 8.13 -1.71
C PRO A 103 -11.07 8.81 -0.67
N MET A 104 -10.81 8.68 0.64
CA MET A 104 -11.60 9.31 1.71
C MET A 104 -10.75 9.78 2.89
N GLY A 105 -11.27 10.74 3.68
CA GLY A 105 -10.65 11.18 4.93
C GLY A 105 -9.17 11.55 4.78
N GLU A 106 -8.32 10.87 5.55
CA GLU A 106 -6.87 11.07 5.58
C GLU A 106 -6.20 10.87 4.22
N GLU A 107 -6.75 10.03 3.33
CA GLU A 107 -6.19 9.81 1.98
C GLU A 107 -6.27 11.08 1.12
N ARG A 108 -7.36 11.85 1.23
CA ARG A 108 -7.53 13.12 0.51
C ARG A 108 -6.73 14.26 1.14
N GLU A 109 -6.42 14.14 2.43
CA GLU A 109 -5.67 15.14 3.21
C GLU A 109 -4.16 14.84 3.26
N ALA A 110 -3.74 13.68 2.73
CA ALA A 110 -2.36 13.29 2.60
C ALA A 110 -1.55 14.32 1.79
N VAL A 111 -0.23 14.28 1.94
CA VAL A 111 0.70 15.14 1.19
C VAL A 111 1.77 14.26 0.55
N PRO A 112 1.68 13.99 -0.77
CA PRO A 112 0.64 14.44 -1.71
C PRO A 112 -0.74 13.83 -1.44
N ALA A 113 -1.80 14.52 -1.88
CA ALA A 113 -3.17 14.05 -1.72
C ALA A 113 -3.46 12.86 -2.65
N MET A 114 -4.40 12.01 -2.26
CA MET A 114 -4.90 10.96 -3.14
C MET A 114 -6.18 11.40 -3.86
N SER A 115 -6.23 11.09 -5.14
CA SER A 115 -7.35 11.34 -6.04
C SER A 115 -7.77 10.05 -6.76
N SER A 116 -8.89 10.11 -7.48
CA SER A 116 -9.34 9.05 -8.38
C SER A 116 -9.67 9.66 -9.72
N ALA A 117 -9.26 8.99 -10.79
CA ALA A 117 -9.74 9.32 -12.10
C ALA A 117 -11.17 8.79 -12.32
N VAL A 118 -11.61 7.74 -11.62
CA VAL A 118 -12.95 7.15 -11.80
C VAL A 118 -14.05 8.22 -11.63
N PRO A 119 -14.93 8.42 -12.64
CA PRO A 119 -16.03 9.37 -12.52
C PRO A 119 -16.95 9.06 -11.34
N THR A 120 -17.28 10.07 -10.55
CA THR A 120 -18.21 9.94 -9.41
C THR A 120 -19.57 9.42 -9.87
N GLY A 121 -20.10 8.45 -9.14
CA GLY A 121 -21.38 7.80 -9.47
C GLY A 121 -21.25 6.67 -10.50
N THR A 122 -20.03 6.25 -10.84
CA THR A 122 -19.83 4.96 -11.53
C THR A 122 -20.27 3.82 -10.61
N GLU A 123 -21.07 2.90 -11.14
CA GLU A 123 -21.54 1.70 -10.44
C GLU A 123 -20.91 0.43 -11.02
N LEU A 124 -20.63 -0.56 -10.16
CA LEU A 124 -20.31 -1.92 -10.57
C LEU A 124 -21.60 -2.69 -10.88
N LEU A 125 -21.76 -3.10 -12.13
CA LEU A 125 -22.93 -3.86 -12.58
C LEU A 125 -22.69 -5.38 -12.47
N GLY A 126 -21.44 -5.81 -12.61
CA GLY A 126 -21.07 -7.20 -12.44
C GLY A 126 -19.57 -7.44 -12.59
N VAL A 127 -19.11 -8.54 -11.99
CA VAL A 127 -17.76 -9.04 -12.19
C VAL A 127 -17.77 -10.56 -12.28
N SER A 128 -16.97 -11.11 -13.19
CA SER A 128 -16.77 -12.55 -13.32
C SER A 128 -15.33 -12.86 -13.70
N VAL A 129 -14.75 -13.90 -13.12
CA VAL A 129 -13.39 -14.36 -13.45
C VAL A 129 -13.48 -15.70 -14.17
N VAL A 130 -12.88 -15.79 -15.35
CA VAL A 130 -12.78 -17.03 -16.14
C VAL A 130 -11.37 -17.12 -16.70
N ASP A 131 -10.67 -18.22 -16.43
CA ASP A 131 -9.33 -18.52 -16.96
C ASP A 131 -8.33 -17.36 -16.78
N GLY A 132 -8.27 -16.75 -15.59
CA GLY A 132 -7.35 -15.64 -15.31
C GLY A 132 -7.83 -14.27 -15.81
N VAL A 133 -8.98 -14.18 -16.48
CA VAL A 133 -9.51 -12.92 -17.02
C VAL A 133 -10.73 -12.47 -16.22
N ALA A 134 -10.62 -11.32 -15.55
CA ALA A 134 -11.76 -10.65 -14.95
C ALA A 134 -12.52 -9.84 -16.01
N THR A 135 -13.79 -10.16 -16.23
CA THR A 135 -14.71 -9.28 -16.96
C THR A 135 -15.37 -8.35 -15.95
N VAL A 136 -15.09 -7.05 -16.06
CA VAL A 136 -15.62 -6.00 -15.17
C VAL A 136 -16.64 -5.18 -15.94
N ASP A 137 -17.90 -5.24 -15.50
CA ASP A 137 -19.04 -4.51 -16.09
C ASP A 137 -19.40 -3.31 -15.21
N LEU A 138 -19.30 -2.12 -15.77
CA LEU A 138 -19.49 -0.84 -15.08
C LEU A 138 -20.62 -0.06 -15.74
N SER A 139 -21.24 0.85 -15.01
CA SER A 139 -22.19 1.80 -15.59
C SER A 139 -21.51 2.65 -16.68
N ALA A 140 -22.24 3.05 -17.73
CA ALA A 140 -21.72 3.91 -18.80
C ALA A 140 -21.06 5.22 -18.33
N GLY A 141 -21.39 5.70 -17.12
CA GLY A 141 -20.73 6.84 -16.47
C GLY A 141 -19.20 6.72 -16.41
N PHE A 142 -18.66 5.49 -16.31
CA PHE A 142 -17.23 5.23 -16.28
C PHE A 142 -16.51 5.71 -17.55
N GLY A 143 -17.19 5.67 -18.70
CA GLY A 143 -16.66 6.11 -20.00
C GLY A 143 -16.70 7.62 -20.23
N LEU A 144 -17.24 8.40 -19.28
CA LEU A 144 -17.49 9.83 -19.47
C LEU A 144 -16.38 10.71 -18.85
N GLY A 145 -16.07 11.80 -19.55
CA GLY A 145 -15.24 12.89 -19.04
C GLY A 145 -13.74 12.61 -19.03
N GLY A 146 -12.98 13.68 -18.75
CA GLY A 146 -11.52 13.68 -18.76
C GLY A 146 -10.90 13.66 -20.16
N GLY A 147 -9.62 14.01 -20.25
CA GLY A 147 -8.81 13.75 -21.45
C GLY A 147 -8.18 12.36 -21.39
N SER A 148 -7.42 11.99 -22.43
CA SER A 148 -6.87 10.64 -22.60
C SER A 148 -6.06 10.14 -21.38
N PHE A 149 -5.31 11.00 -20.68
CA PHE A 149 -4.58 10.62 -19.45
C PHE A 149 -5.53 10.23 -18.31
N SER A 150 -6.61 10.97 -18.08
CA SER A 150 -7.60 10.61 -17.05
C SER A 150 -8.30 9.30 -17.41
N VAL A 151 -8.60 9.08 -18.68
CA VAL A 151 -9.21 7.84 -19.17
C VAL A 151 -8.29 6.64 -18.93
N MET A 152 -7.01 6.77 -19.27
CA MET A 152 -6.02 5.71 -18.99
C MET A 152 -5.83 5.49 -17.48
N GLY A 153 -5.83 6.56 -16.68
CA GLY A 153 -5.68 6.46 -15.22
C GLY A 153 -6.81 5.67 -14.56
N ARG A 154 -8.07 5.91 -14.94
CA ARG A 154 -9.20 5.13 -14.38
C ARG A 154 -9.16 3.65 -14.78
N LEU A 155 -8.71 3.35 -16.00
CA LEU A 155 -8.51 1.96 -16.43
C LEU A 155 -7.37 1.30 -15.65
N ALA A 156 -6.26 2.01 -15.46
CA ALA A 156 -5.12 1.56 -14.67
C ALA A 156 -5.53 1.23 -13.23
N GLN A 157 -6.31 2.10 -12.58
CA GLN A 157 -6.82 1.87 -11.23
C GLN A 157 -7.63 0.57 -11.13
N VAL A 158 -8.54 0.31 -12.09
CA VAL A 158 -9.33 -0.93 -12.11
C VAL A 158 -8.44 -2.15 -12.36
N VAL A 159 -7.52 -2.07 -13.32
CA VAL A 159 -6.63 -3.18 -13.69
C VAL A 159 -5.71 -3.56 -12.53
N PHE A 160 -5.06 -2.59 -11.88
CA PHE A 160 -4.19 -2.86 -10.75
C PHE A 160 -4.97 -3.43 -9.56
N THR A 161 -6.16 -2.90 -9.27
CA THR A 161 -7.05 -3.39 -8.20
C THR A 161 -7.50 -4.82 -8.48
N ALA A 162 -7.94 -5.11 -9.70
CA ALA A 162 -8.44 -6.44 -10.04
C ALA A 162 -7.35 -7.51 -10.05
N THR A 163 -6.17 -7.18 -10.59
CA THR A 163 -5.02 -8.10 -10.68
C THR A 163 -4.27 -8.29 -9.36
N ARG A 164 -4.71 -7.65 -8.26
CA ARG A 164 -4.26 -8.01 -6.91
C ARG A 164 -4.80 -9.35 -6.44
N TYR A 165 -5.89 -9.79 -7.05
CA TYR A 165 -6.52 -11.07 -6.75
C TYR A 165 -5.79 -12.17 -7.49
N GLY A 166 -5.26 -13.15 -6.74
CA GLY A 166 -4.31 -14.16 -7.27
C GLY A 166 -4.81 -15.03 -8.42
N ASP A 167 -6.13 -15.05 -8.69
CA ASP A 167 -6.73 -15.76 -9.81
C ASP A 167 -6.99 -14.85 -11.04
N VAL A 168 -6.52 -13.59 -11.02
CA VAL A 168 -6.76 -12.58 -12.06
C VAL A 168 -5.43 -12.05 -12.63
N ASP A 169 -5.17 -12.39 -13.88
CA ASP A 169 -4.00 -11.93 -14.65
C ASP A 169 -4.29 -10.70 -15.49
N SER A 170 -5.55 -10.53 -15.92
CA SER A 170 -5.96 -9.47 -16.85
C SER A 170 -7.43 -9.10 -16.73
N VAL A 171 -7.82 -7.95 -17.29
CA VAL A 171 -9.16 -7.37 -17.19
C VAL A 171 -9.74 -7.06 -18.57
N THR A 172 -10.98 -7.46 -18.81
CA THR A 172 -11.79 -6.94 -19.93
C THR A 172 -12.92 -6.07 -19.39
N PHE A 173 -13.28 -5.03 -20.13
CA PHE A 173 -14.26 -4.04 -19.69
C PHE A 173 -15.56 -4.16 -20.46
N ARG A 174 -16.67 -4.00 -19.73
CA ARG A 174 -18.02 -3.77 -20.28
C ARG A 174 -18.62 -2.49 -19.71
N LEU A 175 -19.45 -1.84 -20.51
CA LEU A 175 -20.26 -0.71 -20.09
C LEU A 175 -21.73 -1.01 -20.37
N ASP A 176 -22.55 -0.99 -19.31
CA ASP A 176 -23.96 -1.36 -19.35
C ASP A 176 -24.19 -2.73 -20.04
N GLY A 177 -23.32 -3.71 -19.77
CA GLY A 177 -23.37 -5.05 -20.34
C GLY A 177 -22.73 -5.21 -21.73
N GLU A 178 -22.38 -4.12 -22.41
CA GLU A 178 -21.79 -4.15 -23.75
C GLU A 178 -20.25 -4.15 -23.69
N PRO A 179 -19.55 -5.04 -24.44
CA PRO A 179 -18.09 -5.03 -24.53
C PRO A 179 -17.55 -3.71 -25.05
N VAL A 180 -16.49 -3.20 -24.42
CA VAL A 180 -15.82 -2.00 -24.90
C VAL A 180 -14.57 -2.37 -25.71
N THR A 181 -14.59 -2.11 -27.01
CA THR A 181 -13.40 -2.22 -27.86
C THR A 181 -12.76 -0.87 -28.16
N THR A 182 -13.56 0.20 -28.14
CA THR A 182 -13.09 1.58 -28.24
C THR A 182 -13.69 2.35 -27.08
N PHE A 183 -12.82 2.86 -26.21
CA PHE A 183 -13.19 3.41 -24.92
C PHE A 183 -13.21 4.93 -24.94
N SER A 184 -14.28 5.49 -24.36
CA SER A 184 -14.57 6.92 -24.27
C SER A 184 -14.67 7.65 -25.63
N GLY A 185 -14.99 8.95 -25.60
CA GLY A 185 -14.97 9.81 -26.79
C GLY A 185 -13.57 10.05 -27.38
N GLU A 186 -12.51 9.58 -26.71
CA GLU A 186 -11.11 9.74 -27.11
C GLU A 186 -10.65 8.71 -28.16
N GLY A 187 -11.45 7.66 -28.42
CA GLY A 187 -11.11 6.65 -29.42
C GLY A 187 -9.97 5.72 -28.98
N LEU A 188 -9.87 5.42 -27.68
CA LEU A 188 -8.82 4.55 -27.16
C LEU A 188 -9.19 3.09 -27.42
N ASP A 189 -8.41 2.42 -28.26
CA ASP A 189 -8.66 1.02 -28.59
C ASP A 189 -8.21 0.12 -27.42
N LEU A 190 -9.18 -0.53 -26.78
CA LEU A 190 -8.97 -1.56 -25.76
C LEU A 190 -9.02 -2.92 -26.42
N GLU A 191 -8.01 -3.21 -27.24
CA GLU A 191 -7.90 -4.50 -27.90
C GLU A 191 -7.58 -5.60 -26.87
N GLY A 192 -8.58 -6.41 -26.52
CA GLY A 192 -8.39 -7.59 -25.68
C GLY A 192 -8.33 -7.30 -24.18
N ALA A 193 -7.80 -8.27 -23.43
CA ALA A 193 -7.68 -8.18 -21.98
C ALA A 193 -6.47 -7.32 -21.61
N GLN A 194 -6.70 -6.34 -20.73
CA GLN A 194 -5.74 -5.36 -20.28
C GLN A 194 -4.98 -5.89 -19.06
N THR A 195 -3.70 -5.55 -18.97
CA THR A 195 -2.76 -5.99 -17.93
C THR A 195 -2.06 -4.80 -17.30
N ARG A 196 -1.36 -5.02 -16.17
CA ARG A 196 -0.56 -3.97 -15.54
C ARG A 196 0.52 -3.39 -16.48
N ALA A 197 1.02 -4.19 -17.42
CA ALA A 197 2.04 -3.76 -18.37
C ALA A 197 1.53 -2.67 -19.34
N ASP A 198 0.22 -2.60 -19.57
CA ASP A 198 -0.40 -1.59 -20.44
C ASP A 198 -0.48 -0.20 -19.79
N TYR A 199 -0.29 -0.13 -18.46
CA TYR A 199 -0.43 1.10 -17.67
C TYR A 199 0.83 1.45 -16.90
N LEU A 200 2.00 1.04 -17.42
CA LEU A 200 3.26 1.33 -16.75
C LEU A 200 3.52 2.82 -16.61
N ASP A 201 2.91 3.70 -17.41
CA ASP A 201 3.08 5.16 -17.25
C ASP A 201 2.46 5.72 -15.95
N PHE A 202 1.59 4.94 -15.29
CA PHE A 202 0.95 5.34 -14.03
C PHE A 202 1.66 4.81 -12.80
N VAL A 203 2.69 3.98 -12.91
CA VAL A 203 3.48 3.53 -11.75
C VAL A 203 4.75 4.37 -11.62
N PRO A 204 5.23 4.66 -10.39
CA PRO A 204 6.54 5.29 -10.15
C PRO A 204 7.70 4.35 -10.51
N THR A 205 8.93 4.87 -10.69
CA THR A 205 10.09 4.03 -11.09
C THR A 205 10.41 2.96 -10.06
N ILE A 206 10.19 3.23 -8.78
CA ILE A 206 10.17 2.22 -7.72
C ILE A 206 8.75 2.12 -7.19
N PHE A 207 8.03 1.08 -7.59
CA PHE A 207 6.65 0.83 -7.18
C PHE A 207 6.62 -0.24 -6.09
N VAL A 208 6.36 0.21 -4.86
CA VAL A 208 6.10 -0.67 -3.72
C VAL A 208 4.63 -1.03 -3.72
N ASP A 209 4.38 -2.32 -3.83
CA ASP A 209 3.05 -2.87 -3.97
C ASP A 209 2.58 -3.56 -2.67
N HIS A 210 3.53 -4.01 -1.85
CA HIS A 210 3.36 -4.31 -0.43
C HIS A 210 4.57 -3.76 0.36
N PRO A 211 4.38 -3.14 1.53
CA PRO A 211 3.12 -2.81 2.19
C PRO A 211 2.30 -1.76 1.42
N THR A 212 1.00 -1.71 1.69
CA THR A 212 0.11 -0.66 1.18
C THR A 212 0.28 0.64 1.98
N TYR A 213 -0.13 1.76 1.39
CA TYR A 213 -0.24 3.02 2.13
C TYR A 213 -1.24 2.90 3.27
N GLY A 214 -0.86 3.38 4.45
CA GLY A 214 -1.65 3.22 5.68
C GLY A 214 -1.74 1.77 6.18
N GLY A 215 -1.07 0.85 5.48
CA GLY A 215 -1.06 -0.57 5.80
C GLY A 215 -0.06 -0.94 6.89
N VAL A 216 -0.18 -2.19 7.32
CA VAL A 216 0.68 -2.79 8.34
C VAL A 216 1.96 -3.34 7.72
N LEU A 217 3.11 -2.88 8.21
CA LEU A 217 4.41 -3.48 7.95
C LEU A 217 4.76 -4.45 9.08
N GLY A 218 4.78 -5.75 8.76
CA GLY A 218 5.17 -6.83 9.68
C GLY A 218 6.66 -6.80 10.02
N ASN A 219 7.12 -7.74 10.86
CA ASN A 219 8.55 -7.93 11.15
C ASN A 219 8.93 -9.42 10.94
N PRO A 220 9.81 -9.76 9.98
CA PRO A 220 10.52 -8.82 9.09
C PRO A 220 9.57 -8.03 8.18
N ALA A 221 9.99 -6.83 7.79
CA ALA A 221 9.29 -5.99 6.83
C ALA A 221 9.35 -6.65 5.46
N HIS A 222 8.23 -7.20 5.02
CA HIS A 222 8.09 -7.76 3.68
C HIS A 222 7.77 -6.65 2.70
N LEU A 223 8.58 -6.54 1.65
CA LEU A 223 8.46 -5.57 0.59
C LEU A 223 8.31 -6.31 -0.73
N GLU A 224 7.22 -6.07 -1.44
CA GLU A 224 6.98 -6.64 -2.76
C GLU A 224 6.65 -5.51 -3.73
N GLY A 225 7.04 -5.67 -4.98
CA GLY A 225 6.73 -4.68 -6.00
C GLY A 225 7.55 -4.86 -7.26
N MET A 226 7.72 -3.76 -7.97
CA MET A 226 8.53 -3.72 -9.18
C MET A 226 9.23 -2.38 -9.32
N ALA A 227 10.40 -2.39 -9.96
CA ALA A 227 11.14 -1.19 -10.23
C ALA A 227 11.91 -1.27 -11.55
N ALA A 228 12.20 -0.10 -12.13
CA ALA A 228 13.01 0.05 -13.34
C ALA A 228 14.28 0.85 -13.04
N VAL A 229 15.12 0.28 -12.16
CA VAL A 229 16.31 0.94 -11.58
C VAL A 229 17.60 0.51 -12.27
N PHE A 230 18.62 1.38 -12.28
CA PHE A 230 19.93 1.05 -12.83
C PHE A 230 20.60 -0.11 -12.07
N GLU A 231 21.27 -1.00 -12.80
CA GLU A 231 21.98 -2.18 -12.24
C GLU A 231 21.12 -3.12 -11.38
N ALA A 232 19.79 -3.03 -11.50
CA ALA A 232 18.81 -3.78 -10.70
C ALA A 232 18.84 -3.45 -9.20
N THR A 233 19.42 -2.32 -8.78
CA THR A 233 19.65 -1.99 -7.37
C THR A 233 18.89 -0.75 -6.93
N PHE A 234 18.29 -0.82 -5.74
CA PHE A 234 17.71 0.33 -5.04
C PHE A 234 17.85 0.15 -3.53
N GLN A 235 17.42 1.13 -2.74
CA GLN A 235 17.51 1.08 -1.29
C GLN A 235 16.16 1.34 -0.63
N ALA A 236 16.04 0.88 0.61
CA ALA A 236 14.88 1.08 1.45
C ALA A 236 15.29 1.55 2.84
N ALA A 237 14.63 2.55 3.39
CA ALA A 237 14.73 2.94 4.79
C ALA A 237 13.38 2.73 5.48
N ILE A 238 13.43 2.24 6.72
CA ILE A 238 12.26 2.17 7.60
C ILE A 238 12.48 3.19 8.71
N THR A 239 11.49 4.03 8.98
CA THR A 239 11.53 5.01 10.07
C THR A 239 10.59 4.65 11.21
N ASP A 240 10.87 5.17 12.40
CA ASP A 240 9.89 5.25 13.48
C ASP A 240 8.97 6.47 13.33
N ALA A 241 8.13 6.70 14.35
CA ALA A 241 7.17 7.80 14.39
C ALA A 241 7.83 9.19 14.52
N ASP A 242 9.09 9.25 14.95
CA ASP A 242 9.88 10.48 15.03
C ASP A 242 10.65 10.74 13.73
N GLY A 243 10.53 9.84 12.73
CA GLY A 243 11.22 9.92 11.44
C GLY A 243 12.67 9.44 11.50
N LEU A 244 13.09 8.77 12.58
CA LEU A 244 14.43 8.22 12.69
C LEU A 244 14.51 6.89 11.96
N ILE A 245 15.56 6.72 11.14
CA ILE A 245 15.84 5.46 10.45
C ILE A 245 16.19 4.38 11.49
N ILE A 246 15.42 3.30 11.54
CA ILE A 246 15.54 2.23 12.55
C ILE A 246 16.33 1.00 12.07
N VAL A 247 16.72 0.98 10.79
CA VAL A 247 17.53 -0.07 10.18
C VAL A 247 18.51 0.57 9.19
N GLU A 248 19.76 0.09 9.17
CA GLU A 248 20.70 0.51 8.12
C GLU A 248 20.09 0.17 6.75
N PRO A 249 19.89 1.15 5.84
CA PRO A 249 19.19 0.91 4.59
C PRO A 249 19.86 -0.19 3.75
N PRO A 250 19.21 -1.35 3.55
CA PRO A 250 19.78 -2.40 2.72
C PRO A 250 19.71 -2.02 1.24
N HIS A 251 20.67 -2.54 0.47
CA HIS A 251 20.53 -2.62 -0.99
C HIS A 251 19.61 -3.79 -1.33
N LEU A 252 18.54 -3.49 -2.06
CA LEU A 252 17.59 -4.44 -2.59
C LEU A 252 17.81 -4.62 -4.08
N MET A 253 17.45 -5.81 -4.57
CA MET A 253 17.64 -6.20 -5.97
C MET A 253 16.30 -6.47 -6.64
N THR A 254 16.15 -6.02 -7.88
CA THR A 254 15.07 -6.48 -8.77
C THR A 254 15.52 -7.70 -9.58
N THR A 255 14.56 -8.41 -10.17
CA THR A 255 14.83 -9.55 -11.07
C THR A 255 15.40 -9.15 -12.43
N SER A 256 15.41 -7.85 -12.76
CA SER A 256 15.95 -7.31 -14.01
C SER A 256 16.65 -5.98 -13.80
N GLY A 257 17.89 -5.86 -14.28
CA GLY A 257 18.62 -4.59 -14.34
C GLY A 257 18.47 -3.86 -15.68
N VAL A 258 17.58 -4.34 -16.55
CA VAL A 258 17.24 -3.72 -17.84
C VAL A 258 15.72 -3.61 -17.92
N GLY A 259 15.21 -2.38 -17.83
CA GLY A 259 13.78 -2.13 -17.76
C GLY A 259 13.18 -2.58 -16.42
N TRP A 260 11.92 -2.97 -16.43
CA TRP A 260 11.19 -3.36 -15.23
C TRP A 260 11.58 -4.75 -14.73
N GLY A 261 11.81 -4.86 -13.41
CA GLY A 261 11.97 -6.11 -12.69
C GLY A 261 11.16 -6.11 -11.40
N THR A 262 10.72 -7.28 -10.97
CA THR A 262 10.03 -7.46 -9.68
C THR A 262 11.02 -7.60 -8.53
N PHE A 263 10.58 -7.32 -7.30
CA PHE A 263 11.33 -7.61 -6.08
C PHE A 263 10.42 -8.22 -5.01
N ASP A 264 11.01 -9.06 -4.16
CA ASP A 264 10.44 -9.60 -2.92
C ASP A 264 11.59 -9.63 -1.90
N ALA A 265 11.48 -8.79 -0.87
CA ALA A 265 12.51 -8.57 0.12
C ALA A 265 11.95 -8.64 1.54
N ALA A 266 12.80 -9.07 2.48
CA ALA A 266 12.47 -9.11 3.90
C ALA A 266 13.54 -8.35 4.70
N ILE A 267 13.15 -7.26 5.37
CA ILE A 267 14.05 -6.40 6.15
C ILE A 267 13.72 -6.55 7.64
N PRO A 268 14.56 -7.21 8.46
CA PRO A 268 14.34 -7.23 9.89
C PRO A 268 14.59 -5.84 10.50
N TYR A 269 13.75 -5.43 11.44
CA TYR A 269 13.92 -4.20 12.21
C TYR A 269 13.56 -4.43 13.69
N ASP A 270 13.85 -3.46 14.56
CA ASP A 270 13.50 -3.52 15.97
C ASP A 270 12.84 -2.21 16.42
N VAL A 271 11.76 -2.35 17.19
CA VAL A 271 10.99 -1.25 17.78
C VAL A 271 10.36 -1.74 19.10
N ASP A 272 10.34 -0.87 20.12
CA ASP A 272 9.86 -1.25 21.45
C ASP A 272 8.34 -1.49 21.52
N LYS A 273 7.59 -0.85 20.63
CA LYS A 273 6.12 -0.89 20.56
C LYS A 273 5.62 -0.57 19.15
N ALA A 274 4.39 -0.96 18.86
CA ALA A 274 3.75 -0.64 17.58
C ALA A 274 3.57 0.88 17.47
N GLN A 275 3.86 1.41 16.30
CA GLN A 275 3.89 2.86 16.06
C GLN A 275 3.73 3.16 14.56
N TRP A 276 3.45 4.42 14.24
CA TRP A 276 3.55 4.90 12.86
C TRP A 276 5.02 5.00 12.43
N GLY A 277 5.24 4.99 11.13
CA GLY A 277 6.54 5.20 10.53
C GLY A 277 6.43 5.34 9.01
N SER A 278 7.56 5.33 8.34
CA SER A 278 7.62 5.43 6.89
C SER A 278 8.51 4.34 6.32
N LEU A 279 8.11 3.82 5.17
CA LEU A 279 8.97 3.10 4.26
C LEU A 279 9.35 4.11 3.17
N ILE A 280 10.65 4.33 3.01
CA ILE A 280 11.19 5.25 2.00
C ILE A 280 12.06 4.43 1.06
N VAL A 281 11.84 4.54 -0.25
CA VAL A 281 12.66 3.87 -1.27
C VAL A 281 13.28 4.88 -2.21
N TRP A 282 14.48 4.58 -2.72
CA TRP A 282 15.18 5.43 -3.67
C TRP A 282 16.21 4.64 -4.48
N GLU A 283 16.64 5.24 -5.59
CA GLU A 283 17.83 4.82 -6.34
C GLU A 283 18.96 5.82 -6.09
N ASP A 284 20.20 5.35 -5.94
CA ASP A 284 21.37 6.24 -5.94
C ASP A 284 21.79 6.57 -7.38
N SER A 285 21.81 7.85 -7.71
CA SER A 285 22.25 8.36 -9.02
C SER A 285 23.67 7.91 -9.34
N ALA A 286 23.84 7.15 -10.43
CA ALA A 286 25.15 6.76 -10.94
C ALA A 286 26.06 7.94 -11.34
N ARG A 287 25.48 9.15 -11.49
CA ARG A 287 26.24 10.37 -11.84
C ARG A 287 26.98 10.95 -10.64
N ASP A 288 26.35 11.01 -9.48
CA ASP A 288 26.81 11.80 -8.34
C ASP A 288 26.48 11.22 -6.95
N GLY A 289 25.84 10.06 -6.89
CA GLY A 289 25.43 9.39 -5.65
C GLY A 289 24.31 10.09 -4.91
N SER A 290 23.63 11.06 -5.52
CA SER A 290 22.42 11.66 -4.94
C SER A 290 21.26 10.68 -4.97
N GLN A 291 20.36 10.77 -3.98
CA GLN A 291 19.12 10.01 -4.00
C GLN A 291 18.17 10.56 -5.06
N ILE A 292 17.73 9.70 -5.96
CA ILE A 292 16.74 10.00 -7.00
C ILE A 292 15.56 9.04 -6.88
N ASP A 293 14.45 9.39 -7.52
CA ASP A 293 13.20 8.60 -7.53
C ASP A 293 12.73 8.22 -6.12
N VAL A 294 12.89 9.16 -5.18
CA VAL A 294 12.54 8.98 -3.76
C VAL A 294 11.02 8.90 -3.59
N ARG A 295 10.55 7.86 -2.89
CA ARG A 295 9.14 7.59 -2.59
C ARG A 295 8.94 7.25 -1.13
#